data_AF-A0AAU7CV82-F1
#
_entry.id   AF-A0AAU7CV82-F1
#
_cell.length_a   1.000
_cell.length_b   1.000
_cell.length_c   1.000
_cell.angle_alpha   90.00
_cell.angle_beta   90.00
_cell.angle_gamma   90.00
#
_symmetry.space_group_name_H-M   'P 1'
#
loop_
_entity.id
_entity.type
_entity.pdbx_description
1 polymer ?
#
loop_
_entity_poly.entity_id
_entity_poly.type
_entity_poly.pdbx_seq_one_letter_code
_entity_poly.pdbx_strand_id
1 'polypeptide(L)'
;MADYIYLLENRLSQGQQASLQTVREAARNKGLTVFLVGGAVRDLTSGSPVRDLDVVVQGNALKLKKDIEKAGGKISGEHEAEQTFYARFPDGVRMEIGSTLSATYPKPGKPVFKPATILEDLRRRDFTANAMAISLNDGSYGLLMDPLNGVADIENRELRLVSNYGFIEEPVRMIRAVRLGARLGWHMDEKTQERYETGKREDYIAALDDFHRGYETEEIFHEEDPLRVLRRLESEGWMKYLAPSLTAAKANVPELERLRATQTQLQLRGIHPEGSVANFPLLTAKMTPKEVAALKQSFPRQGFVAEIEALEGEAKEFATQFSGKGAAAPSQAWKLLYSSKPEAILWTAHTAKSPAVQAKFKSFYTEWPQAKQQLPYTLMQEMRIVPGVPHYEELLDKLFFELMDSKLGTVEEMKAYLEPYSPPAPPPPVHLRRARVAKKDAKPAKSRKKAAAAVEEGAEAEAVEVSAETPVAAAKPVKAAAPAKVAPAKGAAPAKVAAKHVAAPAKKAVVPAKKAAPVKKAVAKAPAKKVVAKKAAAPVKKPVAKKAVVKAVPHKAPAKVAAKKAPVKGKPAKAPAKKAVPAKKKR
;
A
#
# COMPACT_ATOMS: atom_id res chain seq x y z
N MET A 1 24.44 0.37 -2.49
CA MET A 1 23.14 0.76 -3.08
C MET A 1 22.10 -0.22 -2.56
N ALA A 2 20.85 0.21 -2.35
CA ALA A 2 19.77 -0.72 -2.07
C ALA A 2 19.43 -1.53 -3.33
N ASP A 3 19.17 -2.82 -3.18
CA ASP A 3 18.63 -3.64 -4.25
C ASP A 3 17.11 -3.50 -4.26
N TYR A 4 16.60 -2.70 -5.21
CA TYR A 4 15.18 -2.44 -5.34
C TYR A 4 14.40 -3.60 -5.98
N ILE A 5 15.06 -4.58 -6.62
CA ILE A 5 14.42 -5.83 -7.03
C ILE A 5 14.07 -6.61 -5.77
N TYR A 6 15.05 -6.82 -4.89
CA TYR A 6 14.84 -7.46 -3.59
C TYR A 6 13.77 -6.74 -2.75
N LEU A 7 13.74 -5.40 -2.74
CA LEU A 7 12.70 -4.66 -2.03
C LEU A 7 11.29 -4.89 -2.62
N LEU A 8 11.12 -4.89 -3.95
CA LEU A 8 9.83 -5.20 -4.59
C LEU A 8 9.34 -6.62 -4.28
N GLU A 9 10.26 -7.59 -4.28
CA GLU A 9 9.96 -9.01 -4.01
C GLU A 9 9.62 -9.30 -2.53
N ASN A 10 10.20 -8.54 -1.58
CA ASN A 10 10.15 -8.87 -0.15
C ASN A 10 9.39 -7.86 0.73
N ARG A 11 9.05 -6.65 0.23
CA ARG A 11 8.26 -5.65 0.98
C ARG A 11 6.84 -5.42 0.46
N LEU A 12 6.50 -5.94 -0.72
CA LEU A 12 5.13 -5.94 -1.24
C LEU A 12 4.42 -7.25 -0.91
N SER A 13 3.13 -7.19 -0.58
CA SER A 13 2.32 -8.41 -0.39
C SER A 13 2.11 -9.17 -1.71
N GLN A 14 1.76 -10.46 -1.66
CA GLN A 14 1.51 -11.26 -2.87
C GLN A 14 0.44 -10.63 -3.78
N GLY A 15 -0.66 -10.12 -3.21
CA GLY A 15 -1.68 -9.38 -3.94
C GLY A 15 -1.14 -8.08 -4.57
N GLN A 16 -0.23 -7.37 -3.90
CA GLN A 16 0.42 -6.18 -4.46
C GLN A 16 1.36 -6.54 -5.62
N GLN A 17 2.14 -7.60 -5.50
CA GLN A 17 3.02 -8.10 -6.58
C GLN A 17 2.20 -8.55 -7.80
N ALA A 18 1.12 -9.31 -7.59
CA ALA A 18 0.20 -9.73 -8.66
C ALA A 18 -0.50 -8.54 -9.32
N SER A 19 -0.88 -7.51 -8.55
CA SER A 19 -1.47 -6.28 -9.07
C SER A 19 -0.47 -5.49 -9.93
N LEU A 20 0.78 -5.34 -9.48
CA LEU A 20 1.83 -4.71 -10.29
C LEU A 20 2.12 -5.50 -11.58
N GLN A 21 2.19 -6.83 -11.49
CA GLN A 21 2.39 -7.68 -12.66
C GLN A 21 1.26 -7.51 -13.69
N THR A 22 0.01 -7.43 -13.23
CA THR A 22 -1.16 -7.15 -14.07
C THR A 22 -1.01 -5.82 -14.82
N VAL A 23 -0.56 -4.75 -14.15
CA VAL A 23 -0.35 -3.45 -14.81
C VAL A 23 0.87 -3.46 -15.75
N ARG A 24 1.95 -4.17 -15.40
CA ARG A 24 3.11 -4.38 -16.30
C ARG A 24 2.69 -5.04 -17.61
N GLU A 25 1.89 -6.10 -17.54
CA GLU A 25 1.37 -6.81 -18.71
C GLU A 25 0.43 -5.93 -19.53
N ALA A 26 -0.51 -5.22 -18.89
CA ALA A 26 -1.41 -4.29 -19.55
C ALA A 26 -0.66 -3.13 -20.26
N ALA A 27 0.42 -2.62 -19.66
CA ALA A 27 1.27 -1.59 -20.24
C ALA A 27 2.14 -2.13 -21.39
N ARG A 28 2.80 -3.28 -21.20
CA ARG A 28 3.61 -3.98 -22.22
C ARG A 28 2.79 -4.32 -23.46
N ASN A 29 1.56 -4.79 -23.30
CA ASN A 29 0.62 -5.06 -24.40
C ASN A 29 0.22 -3.81 -25.21
N LYS A 30 0.60 -2.60 -24.78
CA LYS A 30 0.38 -1.33 -25.48
C LYS A 30 1.67 -0.57 -25.80
N GLY A 31 2.83 -1.18 -25.57
CA GLY A 31 4.13 -0.54 -25.75
C GLY A 31 4.38 0.66 -24.83
N LEU A 32 3.74 0.69 -23.66
CA LEU A 32 3.88 1.78 -22.69
C LEU A 32 4.96 1.45 -21.65
N THR A 33 5.90 2.38 -21.45
CA THR A 33 6.87 2.36 -20.35
C THR A 33 6.16 2.54 -19.01
N VAL A 34 6.51 1.76 -17.98
CA VAL A 34 5.82 1.72 -16.68
C VAL A 34 6.77 1.87 -15.49
N PHE A 35 6.32 2.60 -14.46
CA PHE A 35 7.09 2.93 -13.26
C PHE A 35 6.21 2.90 -12.00
N LEU A 36 6.72 2.36 -10.89
CA LEU A 36 6.23 2.63 -9.55
C LEU A 36 6.76 4.02 -9.12
N VAL A 37 5.98 4.83 -8.41
CA VAL A 37 6.35 6.20 -8.01
C VAL A 37 5.84 6.56 -6.61
N GLY A 38 5.98 7.83 -6.21
CA GLY A 38 5.12 8.43 -5.20
C GLY A 38 5.29 7.88 -3.79
N GLY A 39 4.16 7.73 -3.09
CA GLY A 39 4.10 7.19 -1.74
C GLY A 39 4.59 5.75 -1.67
N ALA A 40 4.31 4.95 -2.70
CA ALA A 40 4.75 3.56 -2.76
C ALA A 40 6.27 3.43 -2.75
N VAL A 41 7.00 4.21 -3.56
CA VAL A 41 8.48 4.19 -3.58
C VAL A 41 9.07 4.72 -2.28
N ARG A 42 8.47 5.77 -1.69
CA ARG A 42 8.86 6.29 -0.38
C ARG A 42 8.75 5.23 0.72
N ASP A 43 7.60 4.58 0.81
CA ASP A 43 7.31 3.62 1.88
C ASP A 43 8.14 2.34 1.71
N LEU A 44 8.26 1.85 0.48
CA LEU A 44 9.14 0.73 0.10
C LEU A 44 10.61 1.00 0.50
N THR A 45 11.09 2.24 0.30
CA THR A 45 12.46 2.64 0.66
C THR A 45 12.62 2.77 2.17
N SER A 46 11.73 3.51 2.84
CA SER A 46 11.79 3.75 4.30
C SER A 46 11.60 2.49 5.16
N GLY A 47 11.04 1.43 4.60
CA GLY A 47 10.66 0.21 5.32
C GLY A 47 9.32 0.33 6.04
N SER A 48 8.51 1.32 5.68
CA SER A 48 7.10 1.40 6.08
C SER A 48 6.26 0.43 5.24
N PRO A 49 5.17 -0.15 5.77
CA PRO A 49 4.24 -0.93 4.96
C PRO A 49 3.67 -0.11 3.81
N VAL A 50 3.82 -0.61 2.58
CA VAL A 50 3.21 -0.01 1.39
C VAL A 50 1.69 -0.24 1.46
N ARG A 51 0.91 0.84 1.53
CA ARG A 51 -0.56 0.81 1.67
C ARG A 51 -1.30 0.89 0.35
N ASP A 52 -0.72 1.62 -0.58
CA ASP A 52 -1.29 2.05 -1.85
C ASP A 52 -0.15 2.00 -2.88
N LEU A 53 -0.47 1.65 -4.12
CA LEU A 53 0.50 1.57 -5.21
C LEU A 53 0.29 2.73 -6.19
N ASP A 54 1.23 3.66 -6.23
CA ASP A 54 1.23 4.72 -7.24
C ASP A 54 2.02 4.22 -8.46
N VAL A 55 1.35 4.04 -9.59
CA VAL A 55 1.96 3.61 -10.86
C VAL A 55 1.74 4.69 -11.92
N VAL A 56 2.77 5.04 -12.67
CA VAL A 56 2.64 5.89 -13.87
C VAL A 56 3.14 5.20 -15.12
N VAL A 57 2.49 5.50 -16.24
CA VAL A 57 2.92 5.06 -17.57
C VAL A 57 3.28 6.23 -18.47
N GLN A 58 4.28 6.03 -19.32
CA GLN A 58 4.71 7.03 -20.30
C GLN A 58 3.81 7.03 -21.54
N GLY A 59 2.64 7.62 -21.36
CA GLY A 59 1.54 7.67 -22.32
C GLY A 59 0.23 7.92 -21.59
N ASN A 60 -0.90 7.85 -22.30
CA ASN A 60 -2.21 8.03 -21.69
C ASN A 60 -2.65 6.76 -20.94
N ALA A 61 -2.66 6.83 -19.61
CA ALA A 61 -2.99 5.71 -18.73
C ALA A 61 -4.48 5.32 -18.76
N LEU A 62 -5.39 6.26 -19.03
CA LEU A 62 -6.84 5.98 -19.15
C LEU A 62 -7.16 4.90 -20.21
N LYS A 63 -6.24 4.68 -21.17
CA LYS A 63 -6.32 3.56 -22.13
C LYS A 63 -6.21 2.17 -21.49
N LEU A 64 -5.66 2.04 -20.28
CA LEU A 64 -5.45 0.76 -19.59
C LEU A 64 -6.68 0.25 -18.83
N LYS A 65 -7.64 1.12 -18.47
CA LYS A 65 -8.84 0.78 -17.67
C LYS A 65 -9.49 -0.55 -18.09
N LYS A 66 -9.78 -0.70 -19.38
CA LYS A 66 -10.43 -1.90 -19.95
C LYS A 66 -9.66 -3.21 -19.86
N ASP A 67 -8.36 -3.17 -19.59
CA ASP A 67 -7.52 -4.36 -19.46
C ASP A 67 -7.25 -4.69 -17.99
N ILE A 68 -7.21 -3.67 -17.13
CA ILE A 68 -7.31 -3.83 -15.68
C ILE A 68 -8.66 -4.44 -15.27
N GLU A 69 -9.77 -4.00 -15.89
CA GLU A 69 -11.11 -4.55 -15.68
C GLU A 69 -11.20 -6.04 -16.06
N LYS A 70 -10.59 -6.45 -17.19
CA LYS A 70 -10.54 -7.87 -17.60
C LYS A 70 -9.72 -8.73 -16.64
N ALA A 71 -8.69 -8.16 -16.03
CA ALA A 71 -7.83 -8.83 -15.06
C ALA A 71 -8.40 -8.80 -13.62
N GLY A 72 -9.65 -8.37 -13.43
CA GLY A 72 -10.35 -8.40 -12.15
C GLY A 72 -10.17 -7.18 -11.26
N GLY A 73 -9.41 -6.17 -11.70
CA GLY A 73 -9.34 -4.86 -11.03
C GLY A 73 -10.62 -4.05 -11.24
N LYS A 74 -11.12 -3.40 -10.19
CA LYS A 74 -12.35 -2.59 -10.22
C LYS A 74 -12.02 -1.12 -10.23
N ILE A 75 -12.48 -0.38 -11.25
CA ILE A 75 -12.26 1.06 -11.34
C ILE A 75 -13.13 1.78 -10.30
N SER A 76 -12.52 2.53 -9.38
CA SER A 76 -13.20 3.24 -8.28
C SER A 76 -13.36 4.75 -8.51
N GLY A 77 -12.71 5.31 -9.54
CA GLY A 77 -12.86 6.70 -9.98
C GLY A 77 -11.81 7.08 -11.02
N GLU A 78 -11.86 8.31 -11.52
CA GLU A 78 -10.84 8.87 -12.43
C GLU A 78 -10.74 10.40 -12.35
N HIS A 79 -9.56 10.92 -12.72
CA HIS A 79 -9.29 12.34 -12.90
C HIS A 79 -8.80 12.57 -14.34
N GLU A 80 -9.70 13.04 -15.21
CA GLU A 80 -9.41 13.17 -16.65
C GLU A 80 -8.28 14.17 -16.94
N ALA A 81 -8.18 15.26 -16.17
CA ALA A 81 -7.16 16.30 -16.36
C ALA A 81 -5.73 15.80 -16.16
N GLU A 82 -5.52 14.94 -15.16
CA GLU A 82 -4.23 14.25 -14.90
C GLU A 82 -4.10 12.92 -15.63
N GLN A 83 -5.13 12.52 -16.40
CA GLN A 83 -5.20 11.23 -17.08
C GLN A 83 -4.91 10.05 -16.13
N THR A 84 -5.44 10.15 -14.91
CA THR A 84 -5.27 9.20 -13.80
C THR A 84 -6.57 8.46 -13.52
N PHE A 85 -6.48 7.19 -13.14
CA PHE A 85 -7.62 6.43 -12.63
C PHE A 85 -7.27 5.59 -11.40
N TYR A 86 -8.28 5.28 -10.61
CA TYR A 86 -8.17 4.55 -9.35
C TYR A 86 -8.71 3.13 -9.54
N ALA A 87 -7.98 2.14 -9.04
CA ALA A 87 -8.37 0.74 -9.10
C ALA A 87 -8.25 0.06 -7.72
N ARG A 88 -9.22 -0.81 -7.40
CA ARG A 88 -9.13 -1.78 -6.30
C ARG A 88 -9.04 -3.18 -6.90
N PHE A 89 -7.91 -3.83 -6.66
CA PHE A 89 -7.60 -5.19 -7.09
C PHE A 89 -8.11 -6.22 -6.06
N PRO A 90 -7.94 -7.54 -6.29
CA PRO A 90 -8.04 -8.55 -5.23
C PRO A 90 -7.22 -8.21 -3.97
N ASP A 91 -7.52 -8.91 -2.88
CA ASP A 91 -6.87 -8.75 -1.56
C ASP A 91 -6.93 -7.33 -0.98
N GLY A 92 -7.87 -6.49 -1.46
CA GLY A 92 -8.07 -5.11 -1.00
C GLY A 92 -7.04 -4.10 -1.54
N VAL A 93 -6.17 -4.51 -2.47
CA VAL A 93 -5.05 -3.69 -2.95
C VAL A 93 -5.55 -2.46 -3.73
N ARG A 94 -5.27 -1.26 -3.20
CA ARG A 94 -5.47 0.02 -3.90
C ARG A 94 -4.32 0.33 -4.85
N MET A 95 -4.64 0.86 -6.02
CA MET A 95 -3.67 1.40 -6.96
C MET A 95 -4.18 2.70 -7.61
N GLU A 96 -3.32 3.71 -7.66
CA GLU A 96 -3.49 4.91 -8.48
C GLU A 96 -2.66 4.73 -9.76
N ILE A 97 -3.30 4.80 -10.93
CA ILE A 97 -2.67 4.55 -12.24
C ILE A 97 -2.74 5.82 -13.09
N GLY A 98 -1.64 6.58 -13.10
CA GLY A 98 -1.50 7.89 -13.72
C GLY A 98 -0.70 7.90 -15.02
N SER A 99 -0.71 9.04 -15.70
CA SER A 99 0.11 9.32 -16.89
C SER A 99 1.32 10.17 -16.52
N THR A 100 2.49 9.99 -17.14
CA THR A 100 3.64 10.90 -16.91
C THR A 100 3.39 12.27 -17.56
N LEU A 101 3.23 13.30 -16.73
CA LEU A 101 2.81 14.63 -17.16
C LEU A 101 3.76 15.71 -16.64
N SER A 102 4.03 16.69 -17.49
CA SER A 102 4.56 17.98 -17.06
C SER A 102 3.39 18.91 -16.74
N ALA A 103 3.52 19.71 -15.69
CA ALA A 103 2.55 20.72 -15.31
C ALA A 103 3.11 22.12 -15.56
N THR A 104 2.25 23.02 -16.02
CA THR A 104 2.53 24.47 -16.06
C THR A 104 1.40 25.18 -15.33
N TYR A 105 1.69 26.24 -14.58
CA TYR A 105 0.71 26.89 -13.69
C TYR A 105 0.47 28.36 -14.10
N PRO A 106 -0.38 28.64 -15.12
CA PRO A 106 -0.71 30.01 -15.52
C PRO A 106 -1.42 30.82 -14.42
N LYS A 107 -2.01 30.14 -13.43
CA LYS A 107 -2.61 30.69 -12.22
C LYS A 107 -2.39 29.70 -11.05
N PRO A 108 -2.32 30.18 -9.80
CA PRO A 108 -2.29 29.30 -8.61
C PRO A 108 -3.43 28.29 -8.62
N GLY A 109 -3.15 27.04 -8.24
CA GLY A 109 -4.12 25.94 -8.19
C GLY A 109 -4.75 25.55 -9.54
N LYS A 110 -4.18 25.99 -10.68
CA LYS A 110 -4.71 25.69 -12.02
C LYS A 110 -3.62 25.18 -12.97
N PRO A 111 -3.18 23.92 -12.79
CA PRO A 111 -2.27 23.27 -13.72
C PRO A 111 -2.86 23.15 -15.13
N VAL A 112 -1.99 23.27 -16.12
CA VAL A 112 -2.21 22.86 -17.51
C VAL A 112 -1.18 21.77 -17.80
N PHE A 113 -1.66 20.54 -17.94
CA PHE A 113 -0.84 19.34 -18.10
C PHE A 113 -0.47 19.08 -19.57
N LYS A 114 0.69 18.47 -19.80
CA LYS A 114 1.15 17.96 -21.11
C LYS A 114 1.86 16.62 -20.94
N PRO A 115 1.70 15.65 -21.88
CA PRO A 115 2.50 14.42 -21.90
C PRO A 115 3.99 14.72 -21.81
N ALA A 116 4.71 14.01 -20.93
CA ALA A 116 6.11 14.28 -20.62
C ALA A 116 6.88 12.99 -20.27
N THR A 117 8.19 13.12 -20.08
CA THR A 117 9.03 12.03 -19.56
C THR A 117 8.82 11.81 -18.07
N ILE A 118 9.23 10.65 -17.55
CA ILE A 118 9.21 10.36 -16.11
C ILE A 118 10.03 11.39 -15.30
N LEU A 119 11.16 11.89 -15.82
CA LEU A 119 11.98 12.90 -15.14
C LEU A 119 11.29 14.26 -15.02
N GLU A 120 10.35 14.58 -15.91
CA GLU A 120 9.53 15.79 -15.83
C GLU A 120 8.31 15.58 -14.92
N ASP A 121 7.72 14.38 -14.91
CA ASP A 121 6.66 14.03 -13.96
C ASP A 121 7.15 14.07 -12.51
N LEU A 122 8.35 13.52 -12.23
CA LEU A 122 8.95 13.61 -10.89
C LEU A 122 9.19 15.07 -10.46
N ARG A 123 9.54 15.96 -11.39
CA ARG A 123 9.76 17.40 -11.11
C ARG A 123 8.49 18.20 -10.85
N ARG A 124 7.29 17.71 -11.21
CA ARG A 124 6.02 18.36 -10.84
C ARG A 124 5.45 17.88 -9.50
N ARG A 125 6.05 16.87 -8.84
CA ARG A 125 5.53 16.29 -7.58
C ARG A 125 5.71 17.23 -6.39
N ASP A 126 5.12 16.84 -5.26
CA ASP A 126 5.01 17.69 -4.07
C ASP A 126 6.31 17.75 -3.26
N PHE A 127 6.76 16.62 -2.73
CA PHE A 127 7.95 16.48 -1.88
C PHE A 127 8.97 15.56 -2.54
N THR A 128 10.26 15.83 -2.33
CA THR A 128 11.37 15.07 -2.92
C THR A 128 11.33 13.58 -2.57
N ALA A 129 10.95 13.23 -1.34
CA ALA A 129 10.74 11.85 -0.90
C ALA A 129 9.60 11.11 -1.65
N ASN A 130 8.64 11.84 -2.26
CA ASN A 130 7.60 11.30 -3.15
C ASN A 130 7.98 11.42 -4.64
N ALA A 131 9.08 12.10 -4.95
CA ALA A 131 9.51 12.47 -6.31
C ALA A 131 10.58 11.51 -6.86
N MET A 132 10.43 10.23 -6.55
CA MET A 132 11.26 9.13 -7.04
C MET A 132 10.41 8.15 -7.87
N ALA A 133 11.06 7.40 -8.75
CA ALA A 133 10.46 6.28 -9.48
C ALA A 133 11.30 5.01 -9.32
N ILE A 134 10.67 3.84 -9.41
CA ILE A 134 11.32 2.56 -9.68
C ILE A 134 10.75 2.03 -11.00
N SER A 135 11.63 1.71 -11.95
CA SER A 135 11.20 1.20 -13.25
C SER A 135 10.70 -0.24 -13.17
N LEU A 136 9.56 -0.51 -13.82
CA LEU A 136 8.90 -1.82 -13.85
C LEU A 136 8.98 -2.48 -15.25
N ASN A 137 9.80 -1.95 -16.17
CA ASN A 137 10.00 -2.50 -17.50
C ASN A 137 11.02 -3.64 -17.47
N ASP A 138 10.84 -4.66 -18.31
CA ASP A 138 11.63 -5.91 -18.24
C ASP A 138 13.14 -5.71 -18.46
N GLY A 139 13.55 -4.72 -19.25
CA GLY A 139 14.97 -4.38 -19.48
C GLY A 139 15.58 -3.42 -18.44
N SER A 140 14.82 -2.96 -17.46
CA SER A 140 15.26 -1.99 -16.44
C SER A 140 14.58 -2.20 -15.08
N TYR A 141 14.12 -3.42 -14.80
CA TYR A 141 13.31 -3.73 -13.62
C TYR A 141 14.10 -3.45 -12.33
N GLY A 142 13.49 -2.73 -11.39
CA GLY A 142 14.15 -2.32 -10.14
C GLY A 142 15.10 -1.12 -10.28
N LEU A 143 15.24 -0.50 -11.46
CA LEU A 143 16.07 0.71 -11.60
C LEU A 143 15.41 1.91 -10.89
N LEU A 144 16.02 2.38 -9.79
CA LEU A 144 15.64 3.63 -9.13
C LEU A 144 15.98 4.84 -9.99
N MET A 145 15.07 5.81 -10.04
CA MET A 145 15.25 7.14 -10.60
C MET A 145 14.92 8.16 -9.52
N ASP A 146 15.95 8.71 -8.87
CA ASP A 146 15.84 9.82 -7.90
C ASP A 146 16.59 11.06 -8.43
N PRO A 147 15.92 11.96 -9.18
CA PRO A 147 16.55 13.16 -9.74
C PRO A 147 16.65 14.32 -8.74
N LEU A 148 16.20 14.15 -7.49
CA LEU A 148 16.00 15.23 -6.51
C LEU A 148 16.63 14.95 -5.13
N ASN A 149 17.28 13.79 -4.97
CA ASN A 149 17.90 13.27 -3.76
C ASN A 149 16.90 12.99 -2.63
N GLY A 150 15.71 12.52 -3.00
CA GLY A 150 14.64 12.10 -2.10
C GLY A 150 15.04 10.99 -1.13
N VAL A 151 15.94 10.07 -1.50
CA VAL A 151 16.43 9.02 -0.60
C VAL A 151 17.07 9.62 0.66
N ALA A 152 17.87 10.68 0.53
CA ALA A 152 18.50 11.35 1.68
C ALA A 152 17.48 12.07 2.57
N ASP A 153 16.40 12.61 2.00
CA ASP A 153 15.33 13.24 2.79
C ASP A 153 14.53 12.18 3.59
N ILE A 154 14.41 10.95 3.07
CA ILE A 154 13.86 9.80 3.82
C ILE A 154 14.78 9.44 5.00
N GLU A 155 16.10 9.40 4.79
CA GLU A 155 17.09 9.13 5.84
C GLU A 155 17.05 10.22 6.95
N ASN A 156 16.96 11.49 6.55
CA ASN A 156 16.83 12.64 7.47
C ASN A 156 15.45 12.79 8.11
N ARG A 157 14.41 12.14 7.56
CA ARG A 157 12.99 12.29 7.95
C ARG A 157 12.46 13.71 7.74
N GLU A 158 12.75 14.24 6.56
CA GLU A 158 12.42 15.59 6.11
C GLU A 158 11.40 15.58 4.96
N LEU A 159 10.46 16.53 5.00
CA LEU A 159 9.51 16.84 3.93
C LEU A 159 9.99 18.11 3.23
N ARG A 160 10.87 17.93 2.25
CA ARG A 160 11.43 18.99 1.40
C ARG A 160 10.62 19.12 0.11
N LEU A 161 10.16 20.33 -0.21
CA LEU A 161 9.44 20.62 -1.46
C LEU A 161 10.32 20.39 -2.70
N VAL A 162 9.70 19.91 -3.79
CA VAL A 162 10.36 19.82 -5.11
C VAL A 162 10.51 21.21 -5.74
N SER A 163 9.45 22.00 -5.75
CA SER A 163 9.45 23.38 -6.28
C SER A 163 9.41 24.40 -5.14
N ASN A 164 10.24 25.44 -5.26
CA ASN A 164 10.17 26.63 -4.39
C ASN A 164 8.79 27.33 -4.44
N TYR A 165 8.00 27.09 -5.49
CA TYR A 165 6.65 27.64 -5.65
C TYR A 165 5.55 26.61 -5.39
N GLY A 166 5.87 25.41 -4.88
CA GLY A 166 4.94 24.28 -4.77
C GLY A 166 3.60 24.57 -4.09
N PHE A 167 3.58 25.37 -3.01
CA PHE A 167 2.33 25.76 -2.33
C PHE A 167 1.50 26.83 -3.08
N ILE A 168 2.10 27.53 -4.05
CA ILE A 168 1.42 28.47 -4.96
C ILE A 168 0.91 27.72 -6.19
N GLU A 169 1.75 26.84 -6.76
CA GLU A 169 1.41 25.93 -7.86
C GLU A 169 0.17 25.09 -7.49
N GLU A 170 0.22 24.41 -6.34
CA GLU A 170 -0.81 23.50 -5.83
C GLU A 170 -1.01 23.68 -4.30
N PRO A 171 -1.97 24.52 -3.86
CA PRO A 171 -2.20 24.79 -2.44
C PRO A 171 -2.58 23.55 -1.61
N VAL A 172 -3.13 22.50 -2.24
CA VAL A 172 -3.37 21.19 -1.63
C VAL A 172 -2.13 20.61 -0.94
N ARG A 173 -0.93 20.92 -1.46
CA ARG A 173 0.34 20.45 -0.89
C ARG A 173 0.56 20.95 0.55
N MET A 174 -0.05 22.07 0.96
CA MET A 174 0.00 22.56 2.35
C MET A 174 -0.72 21.61 3.31
N ILE A 175 -1.91 21.15 2.91
CA ILE A 175 -2.70 20.15 3.65
C ILE A 175 -1.96 18.81 3.68
N ARG A 176 -1.43 18.40 2.52
CA ARG A 176 -0.67 17.15 2.38
C ARG A 176 0.63 17.15 3.19
N ALA A 177 1.34 18.28 3.32
CA ALA A 177 2.51 18.42 4.18
C ALA A 177 2.16 18.07 5.64
N VAL A 178 1.01 18.56 6.11
CA VAL A 178 0.50 18.28 7.46
C VAL A 178 0.03 16.83 7.62
N ARG A 179 -0.65 16.26 6.61
CA ARG A 179 -1.05 14.85 6.61
C ARG A 179 0.16 13.92 6.64
N LEU A 180 1.16 14.14 5.77
CA LEU A 180 2.39 13.34 5.72
C LEU A 180 3.24 13.51 6.98
N GLY A 181 3.37 14.74 7.51
CA GLY A 181 4.06 14.97 8.79
C GLY A 181 3.35 14.27 9.96
N ALA A 182 2.01 14.28 9.98
CA ALA A 182 1.23 13.54 10.97
C ALA A 182 1.37 12.01 10.81
N ARG A 183 1.27 11.48 9.58
CA ARG A 183 1.42 10.06 9.23
C ARG A 183 2.81 9.52 9.57
N LEU A 184 3.84 10.11 8.95
CA LEU A 184 5.22 9.61 8.99
C LEU A 184 5.98 10.04 10.25
N GLY A 185 5.50 11.08 10.96
CA GLY A 185 6.23 11.70 12.07
C GLY A 185 7.43 12.54 11.60
N TRP A 186 7.44 12.93 10.32
CA TRP A 186 8.51 13.73 9.70
C TRP A 186 8.24 15.22 9.86
N HIS A 187 9.30 16.02 9.73
CA HIS A 187 9.25 17.48 9.80
C HIS A 187 9.48 18.10 8.43
N MET A 188 9.03 19.33 8.19
CA MET A 188 9.38 20.07 6.98
C MET A 188 10.83 20.58 7.08
N ASP A 189 11.57 20.62 5.98
CA ASP A 189 12.86 21.33 5.96
C ASP A 189 12.64 22.82 6.23
N GLU A 190 13.67 23.52 6.71
CA GLU A 190 13.60 24.94 7.10
C GLU A 190 12.95 25.82 6.01
N LYS A 191 13.32 25.63 4.74
CA LYS A 191 12.80 26.42 3.61
C LYS A 191 11.38 26.02 3.23
N THR A 192 11.01 24.75 3.38
CA THR A 192 9.61 24.33 3.21
C THR A 192 8.73 24.88 4.34
N GLN A 193 9.23 24.93 5.58
CA GLN A 193 8.51 25.50 6.71
C GLN A 193 8.30 27.03 6.56
N GLU A 194 9.32 27.78 6.10
CA GLU A 194 9.20 29.20 5.75
C GLU A 194 8.15 29.44 4.66
N ARG A 195 8.13 28.59 3.62
CA ARG A 195 7.15 28.64 2.52
C ARG A 195 5.74 28.28 2.99
N TYR A 196 5.60 27.34 3.91
CA TYR A 196 4.32 26.90 4.47
C TYR A 196 3.68 28.01 5.32
N GLU A 197 4.43 28.64 6.22
CA GLU A 197 3.93 29.78 7.00
C GLU A 197 3.69 31.02 6.13
N THR A 198 4.47 31.21 5.07
CA THR A 198 4.21 32.24 4.05
C THR A 198 2.89 31.98 3.32
N GLY A 199 2.61 30.75 2.88
CA GLY A 199 1.33 30.41 2.25
C GLY A 199 0.13 30.49 3.19
N LYS A 200 0.32 30.26 4.50
CA LYS A 200 -0.71 30.50 5.54
C LYS A 200 -0.98 31.99 5.73
N ARG A 201 0.06 32.83 5.70
CA ARG A 201 -0.01 34.29 5.84
C ARG A 201 -0.60 34.98 4.59
N GLU A 202 -0.44 34.39 3.41
CA GLU A 202 -0.88 34.93 2.12
C GLU A 202 -2.10 34.19 1.52
N ASP A 203 -2.75 33.32 2.31
CA ASP A 203 -3.98 32.57 1.99
C ASP A 203 -3.95 31.83 0.63
N TYR A 204 -2.80 31.23 0.28
CA TYR A 204 -2.66 30.47 -0.99
C TYR A 204 -3.73 29.37 -1.13
N ILE A 205 -4.18 28.82 -0.01
CA ILE A 205 -5.24 27.82 0.10
C ILE A 205 -6.59 28.29 -0.49
N ALA A 206 -6.82 29.60 -0.67
CA ALA A 206 -7.99 30.13 -1.36
C ALA A 206 -8.07 29.71 -2.85
N ALA A 207 -6.96 29.24 -3.44
CA ALA A 207 -6.93 28.67 -4.79
C ALA A 207 -7.10 27.14 -4.84
N LEU A 208 -7.44 26.48 -3.73
CA LEU A 208 -7.74 25.04 -3.68
C LEU A 208 -9.02 24.69 -4.45
N ASP A 209 -8.89 23.84 -5.46
CA ASP A 209 -9.99 23.27 -6.23
C ASP A 209 -10.74 22.14 -5.48
N ASP A 210 -11.94 21.81 -5.97
CA ASP A 210 -12.84 20.88 -5.30
C ASP A 210 -12.46 19.40 -5.48
N PHE A 211 -11.70 19.04 -6.53
CA PHE A 211 -11.20 17.66 -6.69
C PHE A 211 -10.16 17.35 -5.62
N HIS A 212 -9.16 18.23 -5.48
CA HIS A 212 -8.13 18.10 -4.44
C HIS A 212 -8.68 18.27 -3.02
N ARG A 213 -9.69 19.13 -2.82
CA ARG A 213 -10.45 19.21 -1.56
C ARG A 213 -11.08 17.85 -1.22
N GLY A 214 -11.73 17.22 -2.20
CA GLY A 214 -12.32 15.91 -2.08
C GLY A 214 -11.28 14.82 -1.75
N TYR A 215 -10.23 14.75 -2.57
CA TYR A 215 -9.15 13.77 -2.45
C TYR A 215 -8.48 13.83 -1.07
N GLU A 216 -7.97 14.98 -0.62
CA GLU A 216 -7.31 15.05 0.70
C GLU A 216 -8.28 14.87 1.88
N THR A 217 -9.60 15.08 1.69
CA THR A 217 -10.60 14.72 2.71
C THR A 217 -10.82 13.21 2.78
N GLU A 218 -10.91 12.56 1.62
CA GLU A 218 -11.06 11.10 1.50
C GLU A 218 -9.81 10.36 2.03
N GLU A 219 -8.64 10.90 1.72
CA GLU A 219 -7.35 10.39 2.19
C GLU A 219 -7.20 10.35 3.71
N ILE A 220 -7.93 11.17 4.49
CA ILE A 220 -7.95 11.06 5.96
C ILE A 220 -8.42 9.66 6.38
N PHE A 221 -9.40 9.09 5.69
CA PHE A 221 -9.92 7.74 5.96
C PHE A 221 -8.93 6.66 5.49
N HIS A 222 -8.17 6.99 4.43
CA HIS A 222 -6.94 6.35 3.94
C HIS A 222 -5.87 6.03 5.01
N GLU A 223 -5.83 6.78 6.11
CA GLU A 223 -4.74 6.72 7.08
C GLU A 223 -4.88 5.60 8.12
N GLU A 224 -3.74 5.03 8.53
CA GLU A 224 -3.63 3.99 9.57
C GLU A 224 -4.00 4.53 10.98
N ASP A 225 -3.78 5.82 11.19
CA ASP A 225 -4.25 6.56 12.36
C ASP A 225 -4.99 7.82 11.89
N PRO A 226 -6.25 7.65 11.43
CA PRO A 226 -7.00 8.73 10.80
C PRO A 226 -7.38 9.79 11.84
N LEU A 227 -7.47 9.40 13.11
CA LEU A 227 -7.76 10.28 14.23
C LEU A 227 -6.58 11.19 14.58
N ARG A 228 -5.35 10.67 14.56
CA ARG A 228 -4.11 11.48 14.68
C ARG A 228 -3.98 12.48 13.55
N VAL A 229 -4.26 12.07 12.31
CA VAL A 229 -4.21 12.95 11.14
C VAL A 229 -5.31 14.02 11.19
N LEU A 230 -6.55 13.64 11.47
CA LEU A 230 -7.69 14.56 11.64
C LEU A 230 -7.39 15.61 12.73
N ARG A 231 -6.94 15.18 13.92
CA ARG A 231 -6.56 16.08 15.02
C ARG A 231 -5.48 17.09 14.62
N ARG A 232 -4.48 16.67 13.83
CA ARG A 232 -3.43 17.58 13.35
C ARG A 232 -3.98 18.57 12.31
N LEU A 233 -4.79 18.11 11.36
CA LEU A 233 -5.46 18.97 10.36
C LEU A 233 -6.43 19.97 11.02
N GLU A 234 -7.13 19.58 12.09
CA GLU A 234 -7.92 20.49 12.93
C GLU A 234 -7.03 21.55 13.61
N SER A 235 -5.89 21.15 14.19
CA SER A 235 -5.00 22.05 14.93
C SER A 235 -4.33 23.12 14.05
N GLU A 236 -4.06 22.82 12.78
CA GLU A 236 -3.58 23.79 11.78
C GLU A 236 -4.75 24.59 11.15
N GLY A 237 -6.00 24.19 11.40
CA GLY A 237 -7.21 24.83 10.88
C GLY A 237 -7.68 24.36 9.49
N TRP A 238 -7.00 23.40 8.87
CA TRP A 238 -7.26 22.94 7.50
C TRP A 238 -8.64 22.30 7.29
N MET A 239 -9.26 21.75 8.34
CA MET A 239 -10.63 21.22 8.25
C MET A 239 -11.68 22.28 7.86
N LYS A 240 -11.38 23.57 8.01
CA LYS A 240 -12.23 24.67 7.49
C LYS A 240 -12.32 24.70 5.96
N TYR A 241 -11.29 24.21 5.28
CA TYR A 241 -11.18 24.20 3.81
C TYR A 241 -11.51 22.83 3.21
N LEU A 242 -11.27 21.74 3.95
CA LEU A 242 -11.65 20.37 3.60
C LEU A 242 -13.15 20.11 3.83
N ALA A 243 -13.51 19.72 5.06
CA ALA A 243 -14.87 19.38 5.46
C ALA A 243 -15.15 19.88 6.89
N PRO A 244 -15.72 21.09 7.07
CA PRO A 244 -15.91 21.70 8.39
C PRO A 244 -16.82 20.92 9.36
N SER A 245 -17.61 19.98 8.82
CA SER A 245 -18.50 19.10 9.57
C SER A 245 -17.81 17.84 10.11
N LEU A 246 -16.62 17.48 9.60
CA LEU A 246 -15.81 16.33 10.03
C LEU A 246 -14.80 16.77 11.09
N THR A 247 -14.97 16.31 12.33
CA THR A 247 -14.15 16.73 13.48
C THR A 247 -13.87 15.57 14.43
N ALA A 248 -12.71 15.58 15.10
CA ALA A 248 -12.34 14.52 16.06
C ALA A 248 -13.28 14.47 17.27
N ALA A 249 -13.97 15.58 17.58
CA ALA A 249 -15.04 15.62 18.57
C ALA A 249 -16.28 14.81 18.17
N LYS A 250 -16.56 14.69 16.86
CA LYS A 250 -17.67 13.87 16.34
C LYS A 250 -17.33 12.38 16.16
N ALA A 251 -16.04 12.03 16.15
CA ALA A 251 -15.60 10.64 16.08
C ALA A 251 -15.95 9.82 17.35
N ASN A 252 -16.05 8.50 17.17
CA ASN A 252 -16.15 7.51 18.22
C ASN A 252 -14.76 6.92 18.55
N VAL A 253 -14.00 7.66 19.36
CA VAL A 253 -12.58 7.38 19.66
C VAL A 253 -12.34 5.97 20.25
N PRO A 254 -13.09 5.48 21.26
CA PRO A 254 -12.83 4.15 21.83
C PRO A 254 -13.03 3.00 20.85
N GLU A 255 -14.02 3.11 19.95
CA GLU A 255 -14.24 2.06 18.94
C GLU A 255 -13.22 2.16 17.79
N LEU A 256 -12.65 3.33 17.47
CA LEU A 256 -11.51 3.45 16.53
C LEU A 256 -10.26 2.75 17.08
N GLU A 257 -9.95 2.96 18.36
CA GLU A 257 -8.82 2.29 19.05
C GLU A 257 -9.01 0.77 19.07
N ARG A 258 -10.25 0.30 19.34
CA ARG A 258 -10.61 -1.12 19.26
C ARG A 258 -10.57 -1.67 17.85
N LEU A 259 -11.03 -0.93 16.84
CA LEU A 259 -11.00 -1.34 15.42
C LEU A 259 -9.55 -1.62 14.97
N ARG A 260 -8.61 -0.72 15.32
CA ARG A 260 -7.18 -0.89 15.01
C ARG A 260 -6.57 -2.11 15.73
N ALA A 261 -7.01 -2.40 16.96
CA ALA A 261 -6.62 -3.62 17.66
C ALA A 261 -7.13 -4.89 16.95
N THR A 262 -8.40 -4.91 16.52
CA THR A 262 -8.99 -6.01 15.73
C THR A 262 -8.28 -6.18 14.38
N GLN A 263 -7.99 -5.08 13.67
CA GLN A 263 -7.22 -5.09 12.43
C GLN A 263 -5.82 -5.70 12.63
N THR A 264 -5.12 -5.32 13.70
CA THR A 264 -3.81 -5.89 14.05
C THR A 264 -3.91 -7.39 14.34
N GLN A 265 -4.94 -7.85 15.04
CA GLN A 265 -5.16 -9.28 15.32
C GLN A 265 -5.45 -10.10 14.06
N LEU A 266 -6.18 -9.54 13.08
CA LEU A 266 -6.41 -10.15 11.77
C LEU A 266 -5.12 -10.22 10.94
N GLN A 267 -4.32 -9.15 10.92
CA GLN A 267 -3.04 -9.09 10.20
C GLN A 267 -2.01 -10.09 10.75
N LEU A 268 -1.96 -10.27 12.08
CA LEU A 268 -1.18 -11.34 12.75
C LEU A 268 -1.71 -12.76 12.48
N ARG A 269 -2.76 -12.90 11.65
CA ARG A 269 -3.32 -14.16 11.17
C ARG A 269 -3.44 -14.17 9.63
N GLY A 270 -2.70 -13.32 8.92
CA GLY A 270 -2.62 -13.33 7.45
C GLY A 270 -3.86 -12.78 6.73
N ILE A 271 -4.85 -12.24 7.45
CA ILE A 271 -5.96 -11.50 6.86
C ILE A 271 -5.60 -10.02 6.95
N HIS A 272 -5.44 -9.36 5.80
CA HIS A 272 -4.93 -7.98 5.74
C HIS A 272 -6.03 -6.99 5.36
N PRO A 273 -6.99 -6.67 6.27
CA PRO A 273 -8.08 -5.78 5.94
C PRO A 273 -7.62 -4.33 5.84
N GLU A 274 -8.15 -3.68 4.82
CA GLU A 274 -7.97 -2.26 4.56
C GLU A 274 -8.92 -1.46 5.47
N GLY A 275 -8.42 -0.44 6.15
CA GLY A 275 -9.11 0.18 7.29
C GLY A 275 -10.17 1.22 6.93
N SER A 276 -10.08 1.89 5.77
CA SER A 276 -10.80 3.14 5.52
C SER A 276 -12.32 3.01 5.57
N VAL A 277 -12.83 1.91 5.03
CA VAL A 277 -14.27 1.63 4.94
C VAL A 277 -14.87 1.52 6.34
N ALA A 278 -14.16 0.86 7.25
CA ALA A 278 -14.54 0.72 8.67
C ALA A 278 -14.20 1.96 9.52
N ASN A 279 -13.17 2.72 9.16
CA ASN A 279 -12.85 4.02 9.77
C ASN A 279 -14.00 5.02 9.56
N PHE A 280 -14.64 5.02 8.38
CA PHE A 280 -15.68 5.99 8.01
C PHE A 280 -16.82 6.11 9.02
N PRO A 281 -17.63 5.06 9.31
CA PRO A 281 -18.77 5.17 10.23
C PRO A 281 -18.36 5.57 11.65
N LEU A 282 -17.14 5.25 12.08
CA LEU A 282 -16.63 5.61 13.41
C LEU A 282 -16.15 7.06 13.49
N LEU A 283 -15.52 7.60 12.44
CA LEU A 283 -15.13 9.01 12.35
C LEU A 283 -16.35 9.92 12.18
N THR A 284 -17.36 9.48 11.43
CA THR A 284 -18.61 10.24 11.21
C THR A 284 -19.68 10.00 12.28
N ALA A 285 -19.38 9.28 13.36
CA ALA A 285 -20.38 8.71 14.29
C ALA A 285 -21.39 9.70 14.91
N LYS A 286 -21.00 10.98 15.09
CA LYS A 286 -21.88 12.05 15.61
C LYS A 286 -22.18 13.14 14.57
N MET A 287 -21.98 12.86 13.28
CA MET A 287 -22.41 13.73 12.18
C MET A 287 -23.89 13.48 11.86
N THR A 288 -24.60 14.52 11.40
CA THR A 288 -25.98 14.34 10.93
C THR A 288 -26.01 13.59 9.59
N PRO A 289 -27.08 12.86 9.23
CA PRO A 289 -27.17 12.18 7.94
C PRO A 289 -26.95 13.09 6.73
N LYS A 290 -27.34 14.38 6.83
CA LYS A 290 -27.09 15.39 5.79
C LYS A 290 -25.61 15.74 5.66
N GLU A 291 -24.88 15.85 6.77
CA GLU A 291 -23.42 16.07 6.75
C GLU A 291 -22.67 14.87 6.17
N VAL A 292 -23.10 13.65 6.51
CA VAL A 292 -22.51 12.40 5.99
C VAL A 292 -22.76 12.25 4.48
N ALA A 293 -23.97 12.56 4.01
CA ALA A 293 -24.28 12.56 2.58
C ALA A 293 -23.47 13.61 1.80
N ALA A 294 -23.32 14.82 2.34
CA ALA A 294 -22.50 15.87 1.72
C ALA A 294 -21.01 15.49 1.67
N LEU A 295 -20.48 14.82 2.70
CA LEU A 295 -19.11 14.30 2.73
C LEU A 295 -18.87 13.23 1.66
N LYS A 296 -19.78 12.25 1.53
CA LYS A 296 -19.73 11.25 0.45
C LYS A 296 -19.77 11.88 -0.94
N GLN A 297 -20.58 12.92 -1.12
CA GLN A 297 -20.69 13.65 -2.38
C GLN A 297 -19.42 14.45 -2.74
N SER A 298 -18.53 14.75 -1.79
CA SER A 298 -17.25 15.41 -2.08
C SER A 298 -16.12 14.45 -2.45
N PHE A 299 -16.28 13.13 -2.28
CA PHE A 299 -15.21 12.16 -2.55
C PHE A 299 -15.05 11.90 -4.07
N PRO A 300 -13.83 12.04 -4.64
CA PRO A 300 -13.61 11.75 -6.07
C PRO A 300 -13.73 10.26 -6.39
N ARG A 301 -13.40 9.35 -5.46
CA ARG A 301 -13.42 7.90 -5.71
C ARG A 301 -14.78 7.34 -5.31
N GLN A 302 -15.79 7.51 -6.18
CA GLN A 302 -17.16 7.04 -5.94
C GLN A 302 -17.28 5.52 -5.68
N GLY A 303 -16.30 4.70 -6.10
CA GLY A 303 -16.19 3.31 -5.68
C GLY A 303 -15.99 3.13 -4.17
N PHE A 304 -15.22 4.01 -3.51
CA PHE A 304 -15.08 4.01 -2.05
C PHE A 304 -16.39 4.39 -1.35
N VAL A 305 -17.18 5.30 -1.94
CA VAL A 305 -18.54 5.61 -1.45
C VAL A 305 -19.44 4.36 -1.51
N ALA A 306 -19.38 3.60 -2.61
CA ALA A 306 -20.11 2.35 -2.74
C ALA A 306 -19.63 1.27 -1.76
N GLU A 307 -18.33 1.19 -1.46
CA GLU A 307 -17.76 0.29 -0.45
C GLU A 307 -18.24 0.64 0.97
N ILE A 308 -18.29 1.94 1.32
CA ILE A 308 -18.87 2.43 2.58
C ILE A 308 -20.35 2.03 2.72
N GLU A 309 -21.11 2.03 1.61
CA GLU A 309 -22.53 1.67 1.61
C GLU A 309 -22.77 0.15 1.61
N ALA A 310 -21.86 -0.63 1.02
CA ALA A 310 -21.90 -2.08 1.03
C ALA A 310 -21.50 -2.68 2.39
N LEU A 311 -20.60 -2.03 3.15
CA LEU A 311 -19.96 -2.57 4.36
C LEU A 311 -20.93 -3.22 5.36
N GLU A 312 -22.04 -2.54 5.69
CA GLU A 312 -23.03 -3.07 6.62
C GLU A 312 -23.81 -4.27 6.07
N GLY A 313 -24.01 -4.35 4.75
CA GLY A 313 -24.66 -5.49 4.10
C GLY A 313 -23.74 -6.70 4.04
N GLU A 314 -22.51 -6.50 3.54
CA GLU A 314 -21.51 -7.54 3.36
C GLU A 314 -21.07 -8.15 4.70
N ALA A 315 -20.95 -7.33 5.76
CA ALA A 315 -20.70 -7.83 7.11
C ALA A 315 -21.88 -8.66 7.67
N LYS A 316 -23.14 -8.27 7.41
CA LYS A 316 -24.31 -9.06 7.84
C LYS A 316 -24.43 -10.37 7.08
N GLU A 317 -24.13 -10.37 5.79
CA GLU A 317 -24.05 -11.59 4.98
C GLU A 317 -22.95 -12.52 5.50
N PHE A 318 -21.71 -12.02 5.63
CA PHE A 318 -20.60 -12.78 6.19
C PHE A 318 -20.93 -13.35 7.58
N ALA A 319 -21.46 -12.53 8.49
CA ALA A 319 -21.86 -12.97 9.83
C ALA A 319 -22.94 -14.08 9.80
N THR A 320 -23.84 -14.05 8.82
CA THR A 320 -24.88 -15.08 8.61
C THR A 320 -24.26 -16.38 8.07
N GLN A 321 -23.36 -16.30 7.09
CA GLN A 321 -22.63 -17.46 6.57
C GLN A 321 -21.72 -18.09 7.66
N PHE A 322 -20.96 -17.26 8.39
CA PHE A 322 -20.00 -17.64 9.42
C PHE A 322 -20.64 -18.19 10.70
N SER A 323 -21.90 -17.82 11.01
CA SER A 323 -22.70 -18.48 12.06
C SER A 323 -23.53 -19.66 11.56
N GLY A 324 -23.71 -19.81 10.25
CA GLY A 324 -24.53 -20.84 9.61
C GLY A 324 -23.87 -22.23 9.53
N LYS A 325 -24.64 -23.22 9.05
CA LYS A 325 -24.21 -24.62 8.92
C LYS A 325 -23.01 -24.82 7.99
N GLY A 326 -22.83 -23.95 6.99
CA GLY A 326 -21.71 -24.01 6.04
C GLY A 326 -20.34 -23.64 6.64
N ALA A 327 -20.32 -23.13 7.87
CA ALA A 327 -19.12 -22.85 8.64
C ALA A 327 -19.17 -23.56 10.02
N ALA A 328 -19.86 -24.69 10.13
CA ALA A 328 -20.07 -25.38 11.40
C ALA A 328 -18.79 -26.01 11.96
N ALA A 329 -18.00 -26.67 11.09
CA ALA A 329 -16.68 -27.19 11.44
C ALA A 329 -15.61 -26.07 11.46
N PRO A 330 -14.62 -26.12 12.36
CA PRO A 330 -13.49 -25.19 12.36
C PRO A 330 -12.81 -25.05 11.00
N SER A 331 -12.55 -26.14 10.28
CA SER A 331 -11.95 -26.11 8.94
C SER A 331 -12.79 -25.31 7.92
N GLN A 332 -14.11 -25.39 8.02
CA GLN A 332 -15.05 -24.65 7.15
C GLN A 332 -15.07 -23.17 7.50
N ALA A 333 -15.07 -22.85 8.79
CA ALA A 333 -15.00 -21.47 9.29
C ALA A 333 -13.67 -20.79 8.93
N TRP A 334 -12.56 -21.54 8.94
CA TRP A 334 -11.26 -21.10 8.40
C TRP A 334 -11.38 -20.79 6.90
N LYS A 335 -11.85 -21.75 6.08
CA LYS A 335 -11.96 -21.56 4.62
C LYS A 335 -12.82 -20.34 4.27
N LEU A 336 -13.95 -20.16 4.96
CA LEU A 336 -14.83 -19.00 4.76
C LEU A 336 -14.15 -17.66 5.12
N LEU A 337 -13.25 -17.62 6.12
CA LEU A 337 -12.49 -16.41 6.44
C LEU A 337 -11.51 -16.05 5.32
N TYR A 338 -10.71 -16.99 4.81
CA TYR A 338 -9.74 -16.67 3.75
C TYR A 338 -10.38 -16.53 2.35
N SER A 339 -11.62 -17.00 2.16
CA SER A 339 -12.39 -16.78 0.92
C SER A 339 -13.30 -15.54 0.94
N SER A 340 -13.37 -14.80 2.05
CA SER A 340 -14.26 -13.64 2.22
C SER A 340 -13.51 -12.31 2.14
N LYS A 341 -14.23 -11.23 1.84
CA LYS A 341 -13.67 -9.87 1.83
C LYS A 341 -13.07 -9.50 3.19
N PRO A 342 -11.78 -9.12 3.27
CA PRO A 342 -11.15 -8.70 4.53
C PRO A 342 -11.90 -7.59 5.28
N GLU A 343 -12.48 -6.62 4.58
CA GLU A 343 -13.20 -5.48 5.15
C GLU A 343 -14.49 -5.91 5.87
N ALA A 344 -15.22 -6.87 5.31
CA ALA A 344 -16.43 -7.45 5.91
C ALA A 344 -16.10 -8.33 7.13
N ILE A 345 -14.95 -9.00 7.12
CA ILE A 345 -14.41 -9.75 8.27
C ILE A 345 -14.04 -8.78 9.39
N LEU A 346 -13.30 -7.71 9.10
CA LEU A 346 -12.92 -6.68 10.06
C LEU A 346 -14.14 -6.04 10.73
N TRP A 347 -15.13 -5.60 9.94
CA TRP A 347 -16.32 -4.97 10.48
C TRP A 347 -17.18 -5.94 11.29
N THR A 348 -17.29 -7.20 10.87
CA THR A 348 -17.95 -8.24 11.68
C THR A 348 -17.20 -8.52 12.98
N ALA A 349 -15.88 -8.71 12.94
CA ALA A 349 -15.05 -8.98 14.12
C ALA A 349 -15.11 -7.83 15.15
N HIS A 350 -15.25 -6.59 14.68
CA HIS A 350 -15.42 -5.40 15.51
C HIS A 350 -16.84 -5.28 16.10
N THR A 351 -17.88 -5.46 15.28
CA THR A 351 -19.28 -5.13 15.66
C THR A 351 -20.14 -6.30 16.14
N ALA A 352 -19.71 -7.56 15.94
CA ALA A 352 -20.54 -8.73 16.22
C ALA A 352 -20.96 -8.84 17.69
N LYS A 353 -22.28 -8.95 17.92
CA LYS A 353 -22.90 -9.18 19.24
C LYS A 353 -23.36 -10.62 19.47
N SER A 354 -23.28 -11.47 18.45
CA SER A 354 -23.65 -12.89 18.54
C SER A 354 -22.55 -13.69 19.26
N PRO A 355 -22.83 -14.36 20.38
CA PRO A 355 -21.84 -15.18 21.10
C PRO A 355 -21.20 -16.26 20.22
N ALA A 356 -21.96 -16.84 19.27
CA ALA A 356 -21.45 -17.84 18.35
C ALA A 356 -20.39 -17.27 17.36
N VAL A 357 -20.59 -16.03 16.90
CA VAL A 357 -19.62 -15.34 16.03
C VAL A 357 -18.39 -14.93 16.84
N GLN A 358 -18.58 -14.38 18.04
CA GLN A 358 -17.49 -14.00 18.95
C GLN A 358 -16.64 -15.22 19.35
N ALA A 359 -17.26 -16.37 19.63
CA ALA A 359 -16.57 -17.61 19.95
C ALA A 359 -15.69 -18.08 18.78
N LYS A 360 -16.20 -18.11 17.55
CA LYS A 360 -15.40 -18.50 16.37
C LYS A 360 -14.24 -17.55 16.09
N PHE A 361 -14.42 -16.23 16.29
CA PHE A 361 -13.29 -15.29 16.20
C PHE A 361 -12.26 -15.52 17.31
N LYS A 362 -12.69 -15.80 18.55
CA LYS A 362 -11.78 -16.19 19.64
C LYS A 362 -10.97 -17.42 19.24
N SER A 363 -11.62 -18.48 18.75
CA SER A 363 -10.97 -19.71 18.26
C SER A 363 -9.96 -19.45 17.14
N PHE A 364 -10.29 -18.59 16.16
CA PHE A 364 -9.38 -18.14 15.10
C PHE A 364 -8.14 -17.40 15.66
N TYR A 365 -8.31 -16.58 16.70
CA TYR A 365 -7.18 -15.88 17.33
C TYR A 365 -6.32 -16.79 18.22
N THR A 366 -6.89 -17.79 18.90
CA THR A 366 -6.17 -18.57 19.94
C THR A 366 -5.95 -20.06 19.64
N GLU A 367 -6.97 -20.77 19.15
CA GLU A 367 -6.97 -22.24 19.06
C GLU A 367 -6.40 -22.73 17.71
N TRP A 368 -6.86 -22.15 16.60
CA TRP A 368 -6.47 -22.61 15.26
C TRP A 368 -4.98 -22.39 14.92
N PRO A 369 -4.28 -21.36 15.46
CA PRO A 369 -2.82 -21.27 15.36
C PRO A 369 -2.08 -22.43 16.05
N GLN A 370 -2.64 -22.99 17.13
CA GLN A 370 -2.06 -24.15 17.84
C GLN A 370 -2.23 -25.42 17.00
N ALA A 371 -3.38 -25.60 16.33
CA ALA A 371 -3.57 -26.71 15.38
C ALA A 371 -2.53 -26.70 14.25
N LYS A 372 -2.07 -25.53 13.77
CA LYS A 372 -0.98 -25.44 12.79
C LYS A 372 0.41 -25.78 13.36
N GLN A 373 0.60 -25.66 14.68
CA GLN A 373 1.81 -26.11 15.38
C GLN A 373 1.80 -27.62 15.68
N GLN A 374 0.63 -28.26 15.69
CA GLN A 374 0.46 -29.70 15.88
C GLN A 374 0.68 -30.53 14.61
N LEU A 375 1.00 -29.91 13.47
CA LEU A 375 1.33 -30.62 12.23
C LEU A 375 2.55 -31.54 12.45
N PRO A 376 2.42 -32.86 12.24
CA PRO A 376 3.42 -33.86 12.65
C PRO A 376 4.56 -34.00 11.61
N TYR A 377 5.29 -32.92 11.36
CA TYR A 377 6.36 -32.87 10.34
C TYR A 377 7.40 -34.00 10.50
N THR A 378 7.74 -34.41 11.73
CA THR A 378 8.65 -35.52 12.01
C THR A 378 8.10 -36.86 11.50
N LEU A 379 6.81 -37.16 11.78
CA LEU A 379 6.15 -38.37 11.29
C LEU A 379 6.05 -38.36 9.76
N MET A 380 5.77 -37.21 9.15
CA MET A 380 5.79 -37.06 7.70
C MET A 380 7.18 -37.39 7.11
N GLN A 381 8.26 -36.90 7.73
CA GLN A 381 9.63 -37.22 7.33
C GLN A 381 9.97 -38.71 7.48
N GLU A 382 9.59 -39.34 8.60
CA GLU A 382 9.73 -40.80 8.81
C GLU A 382 8.98 -41.61 7.74
N MET A 383 7.80 -41.13 7.33
CA MET A 383 6.98 -41.70 6.26
C MET A 383 7.43 -41.25 4.85
N ARG A 384 8.60 -40.62 4.72
CA ARG A 384 9.20 -40.15 3.45
C ARG A 384 8.38 -39.07 2.72
N ILE A 385 7.39 -38.49 3.38
CA ILE A 385 6.55 -37.39 2.91
C ILE A 385 7.32 -36.09 3.18
N VAL A 386 8.17 -35.70 2.23
CA VAL A 386 9.10 -34.56 2.34
C VAL A 386 8.75 -33.44 1.36
N PRO A 387 9.16 -32.18 1.63
CA PRO A 387 9.04 -31.09 0.66
C PRO A 387 9.68 -31.47 -0.68
N GLY A 388 8.89 -31.49 -1.75
CA GLY A 388 9.27 -31.99 -3.07
C GLY A 388 8.51 -33.23 -3.56
N VAL A 389 7.77 -33.92 -2.67
CA VAL A 389 6.77 -34.92 -3.10
C VAL A 389 5.57 -34.22 -3.75
N PRO A 390 5.00 -34.71 -4.87
CA PRO A 390 3.81 -34.11 -5.47
C PRO A 390 2.63 -34.03 -4.49
N HIS A 391 1.92 -32.89 -4.49
CA HIS A 391 0.79 -32.58 -3.58
C HIS A 391 1.16 -32.46 -2.09
N TYR A 392 2.43 -32.29 -1.72
CA TYR A 392 2.87 -32.10 -0.32
C TYR A 392 2.14 -30.97 0.40
N GLU A 393 2.03 -29.78 -0.21
CA GLU A 393 1.31 -28.63 0.38
C GLU A 393 -0.20 -28.90 0.53
N GLU A 394 -0.84 -29.55 -0.46
CA GLU A 394 -2.25 -29.93 -0.34
C GLU A 394 -2.48 -30.93 0.80
N LEU A 395 -1.52 -31.82 1.05
CA LEU A 395 -1.59 -32.79 2.14
C LEU A 395 -1.41 -32.10 3.49
N LEU A 396 -0.52 -31.11 3.60
CA LEU A 396 -0.41 -30.27 4.80
C LEU A 396 -1.71 -29.52 5.09
N ASP A 397 -2.33 -28.91 4.08
CA ASP A 397 -3.63 -28.23 4.23
C ASP A 397 -4.74 -29.21 4.63
N LYS A 398 -4.85 -30.37 3.97
CA LYS A 398 -5.82 -31.43 4.33
C LYS A 398 -5.62 -31.88 5.79
N LEU A 399 -4.39 -32.22 6.17
CA LEU A 399 -4.02 -32.66 7.52
C LEU A 399 -4.33 -31.58 8.57
N PHE A 400 -4.00 -30.31 8.28
CA PHE A 400 -4.36 -29.16 9.10
C PHE A 400 -5.88 -29.03 9.29
N PHE A 401 -6.69 -29.25 8.26
CA PHE A 401 -8.15 -29.21 8.38
C PHE A 401 -8.71 -30.37 9.22
N GLU A 402 -8.18 -31.58 9.13
CA GLU A 402 -8.64 -32.70 9.98
C GLU A 402 -8.18 -32.56 11.44
N LEU A 403 -6.98 -31.99 11.67
CA LEU A 403 -6.52 -31.57 13.01
C LEU A 403 -7.43 -30.48 13.60
N MET A 404 -7.74 -29.43 12.83
CA MET A 404 -8.64 -28.35 13.25
C MET A 404 -10.04 -28.86 13.61
N ASP A 405 -10.55 -29.84 12.89
CA ASP A 405 -11.85 -30.47 13.16
C ASP A 405 -11.77 -31.54 14.28
N SER A 406 -10.62 -31.71 14.94
CA SER A 406 -10.40 -32.65 16.06
C SER A 406 -10.61 -34.13 15.70
N LYS A 407 -10.32 -34.53 14.46
CA LYS A 407 -10.49 -35.91 13.96
C LYS A 407 -9.22 -36.77 13.99
N LEU A 408 -8.07 -36.15 14.24
CA LEU A 408 -6.76 -36.79 14.33
C LEU A 408 -6.13 -36.39 15.67
N GLY A 409 -6.51 -37.07 16.76
CA GLY A 409 -6.05 -36.73 18.11
C GLY A 409 -4.76 -37.44 18.50
N THR A 410 -4.44 -38.55 17.85
CA THR A 410 -3.34 -39.47 18.19
C THR A 410 -2.34 -39.63 17.05
N VAL A 411 -1.10 -39.99 17.40
CA VAL A 411 -0.03 -40.30 16.43
C VAL A 411 -0.42 -41.48 15.52
N GLU A 412 -1.21 -42.42 16.04
CA GLU A 412 -1.69 -43.60 15.32
C GLU A 412 -2.73 -43.23 14.24
N GLU A 413 -3.70 -42.37 14.56
CA GLU A 413 -4.66 -41.82 13.59
C GLU A 413 -3.94 -40.98 12.51
N MET A 414 -3.00 -40.12 12.92
CA MET A 414 -2.18 -39.34 11.98
C MET A 414 -1.38 -40.23 11.03
N LYS A 415 -0.79 -41.33 11.54
CA LYS A 415 -0.04 -42.30 10.74
C LYS A 415 -0.94 -43.04 9.75
N ALA A 416 -2.11 -43.51 10.19
CA ALA A 416 -3.09 -44.16 9.32
C ALA A 416 -3.64 -43.20 8.23
N TYR A 417 -3.79 -41.91 8.55
CA TYR A 417 -4.18 -40.89 7.57
C TYR A 417 -3.08 -40.61 6.53
N LEU A 418 -1.81 -40.65 6.93
CA LEU A 418 -0.66 -40.38 6.07
C LEU A 418 -0.22 -41.59 5.23
N GLU A 419 -0.55 -42.81 5.65
CA GLU A 419 -0.09 -44.06 4.99
C GLU A 419 -0.43 -44.15 3.49
N PRO A 420 -1.62 -43.75 3.00
CA PRO A 420 -1.93 -43.71 1.55
C PRO A 420 -1.09 -42.72 0.74
N TYR A 421 -0.41 -41.78 1.39
CA TYR A 421 0.42 -40.74 0.75
C TYR A 421 1.93 -41.01 0.88
N SER A 422 2.32 -42.06 1.59
CA SER A 422 3.70 -42.51 1.73
C SER A 422 4.28 -42.97 0.38
N PRO A 423 5.38 -42.39 -0.12
CA PRO A 423 6.04 -42.89 -1.32
C PRO A 423 6.48 -44.36 -1.16
N PRO A 424 6.35 -45.19 -2.21
CA PRO A 424 6.77 -46.59 -2.14
C PRO A 424 8.25 -46.68 -1.77
N ALA A 425 8.60 -47.67 -0.94
CA ALA A 425 9.98 -47.86 -0.49
C ALA A 425 10.93 -48.00 -1.70
N PRO A 426 12.08 -47.31 -1.71
CA PRO A 426 13.04 -47.45 -2.80
C PRO A 426 13.49 -48.91 -2.92
N PRO A 427 13.74 -49.42 -4.13
CA PRO A 427 14.17 -50.80 -4.33
C PRO A 427 15.44 -51.08 -3.50
N PRO A 428 15.54 -52.25 -2.86
CA PRO A 428 16.66 -52.56 -1.98
C PRO A 428 17.98 -52.44 -2.75
N PRO A 429 19.05 -51.90 -2.13
CA PRO A 429 20.32 -51.66 -2.81
C PRO A 429 20.84 -52.96 -3.40
N VAL A 430 20.94 -53.01 -4.73
CA VAL A 430 21.36 -54.21 -5.45
C VAL A 430 22.84 -54.47 -5.16
N HIS A 431 23.11 -55.31 -4.17
CA HIS A 431 24.45 -55.75 -3.82
C HIS A 431 25.04 -56.54 -5.00
N LEU A 432 25.75 -55.83 -5.88
CA LEU A 432 26.49 -56.39 -7.01
C LEU A 432 27.59 -57.34 -6.51
N ARG A 433 27.22 -58.62 -6.32
CA ARG A 433 28.15 -59.71 -6.01
C ARG A 433 29.21 -59.76 -7.12
N ARG A 434 30.41 -59.24 -6.84
CA ARG A 434 31.58 -59.38 -7.73
C ARG A 434 31.84 -60.86 -8.00
N ALA A 435 31.59 -61.30 -9.22
CA ALA A 435 31.86 -62.67 -9.64
C ALA A 435 33.38 -62.95 -9.56
N ARG A 436 33.76 -64.04 -8.88
CA ARG A 436 35.15 -64.54 -8.94
C ARG A 436 35.41 -65.12 -10.33
N VAL A 437 36.24 -64.45 -11.12
CA VAL A 437 36.74 -65.00 -12.39
C VAL A 437 37.76 -66.11 -12.08
N ALA A 438 37.43 -67.35 -12.43
CA ALA A 438 38.35 -68.48 -12.36
C ALA A 438 39.41 -68.38 -13.49
N LYS A 439 40.62 -68.92 -13.26
CA LYS A 439 41.79 -68.67 -14.11
C LYS A 439 42.55 -69.96 -14.46
N LYS A 440 42.46 -70.39 -15.72
CA LYS A 440 43.25 -71.42 -16.42
C LYS A 440 43.17 -71.13 -17.93
N ASP A 441 44.13 -71.48 -18.79
CA ASP A 441 45.55 -71.85 -18.58
C ASP A 441 46.32 -71.58 -19.89
N ALA A 442 47.44 -70.86 -19.85
CA ALA A 442 48.45 -70.79 -20.93
C ALA A 442 49.77 -70.17 -20.45
N LYS A 443 50.90 -70.65 -20.98
CA LYS A 443 52.31 -70.28 -20.67
C LYS A 443 53.20 -70.75 -21.84
N PRO A 444 54.50 -70.40 -21.94
CA PRO A 444 55.23 -69.25 -21.35
C PRO A 444 56.17 -68.51 -22.34
N ALA A 445 56.64 -67.31 -21.97
CA ALA A 445 57.96 -66.78 -22.38
C ALA A 445 58.56 -65.93 -21.23
N LYS A 446 59.88 -65.72 -21.18
CA LYS A 446 60.59 -65.10 -20.04
C LYS A 446 61.41 -63.86 -20.41
N SER A 447 61.28 -62.77 -19.64
CA SER A 447 62.36 -62.01 -18.96
C SER A 447 61.78 -60.77 -18.27
N ARG A 448 62.32 -60.16 -17.20
CA ARG A 448 63.43 -60.53 -16.28
C ARG A 448 63.12 -59.93 -14.86
N LYS A 449 63.86 -60.40 -13.83
CA LYS A 449 64.00 -59.90 -12.41
C LYS A 449 63.81 -58.37 -12.21
N LYS A 450 63.42 -57.78 -11.06
CA LYS A 450 62.90 -58.10 -9.68
C LYS A 450 62.28 -56.75 -9.16
N ALA A 451 61.50 -56.50 -8.10
CA ALA A 451 61.00 -57.16 -6.87
C ALA A 451 59.53 -56.64 -6.58
N ALA A 452 58.78 -56.76 -5.46
CA ALA A 452 58.98 -57.01 -4.02
C ALA A 452 59.65 -55.86 -3.21
N ALA A 453 59.28 -55.51 -1.96
CA ALA A 453 58.21 -55.96 -1.03
C ALA A 453 58.05 -54.90 0.10
N ALA A 454 56.99 -54.78 0.92
CA ALA A 454 55.62 -55.33 0.93
C ALA A 454 54.77 -54.67 2.08
N VAL A 455 53.42 -54.78 2.02
CA VAL A 455 52.45 -54.99 3.15
C VAL A 455 52.39 -53.90 4.26
N GLU A 456 51.29 -53.15 4.47
CA GLU A 456 49.99 -53.50 5.13
C GLU A 456 50.15 -53.73 6.68
N GLU A 457 49.16 -53.54 7.56
CA GLU A 457 47.69 -53.35 7.42
C GLU A 457 47.06 -52.57 8.62
N GLY A 458 45.83 -52.06 8.45
CA GLY A 458 44.86 -51.78 9.53
C GLY A 458 44.99 -50.47 10.33
N ALA A 459 43.98 -50.04 11.10
CA ALA A 459 42.53 -50.34 11.09
C ALA A 459 41.78 -49.28 11.97
N GLU A 460 40.44 -49.24 11.91
CA GLU A 460 39.52 -48.63 12.91
C GLU A 460 39.60 -47.09 13.12
N ALA A 461 38.60 -46.37 13.66
CA ALA A 461 37.15 -46.59 13.77
C ALA A 461 36.40 -45.27 14.14
N GLU A 462 35.08 -45.37 14.31
CA GLU A 462 34.17 -44.47 15.05
C GLU A 462 33.86 -43.04 14.54
N ALA A 463 32.70 -42.56 14.99
CA ALA A 463 32.27 -41.18 14.98
C ALA A 463 31.67 -40.86 16.36
N VAL A 464 32.11 -39.78 17.00
CA VAL A 464 31.55 -39.28 18.27
C VAL A 464 31.38 -37.76 18.19
N GLU A 465 30.38 -37.25 18.90
CA GLU A 465 29.87 -35.87 18.91
C GLU A 465 30.36 -35.12 20.19
N VAL A 466 29.77 -33.96 20.49
CA VAL A 466 29.63 -33.35 21.84
C VAL A 466 30.74 -32.36 22.32
N SER A 467 30.38 -31.07 22.25
CA SER A 467 30.60 -30.00 23.26
C SER A 467 31.94 -29.24 23.46
N ALA A 468 31.89 -27.95 23.07
CA ALA A 468 31.79 -26.77 23.96
C ALA A 468 33.02 -26.04 24.57
N GLU A 469 32.87 -24.70 24.58
CA GLU A 469 33.40 -23.65 25.50
C GLU A 469 34.90 -23.28 25.64
N THR A 470 35.36 -22.39 24.72
CA THR A 470 36.14 -21.15 25.03
C THR A 470 37.60 -21.28 25.61
N PRO A 471 38.42 -20.21 25.83
CA PRO A 471 38.19 -18.75 25.66
C PRO A 471 39.32 -17.87 25.04
N VAL A 472 38.95 -16.64 24.64
CA VAL A 472 39.69 -15.35 24.83
C VAL A 472 40.97 -14.98 24.01
N ALA A 473 41.18 -13.65 23.90
CA ALA A 473 42.42 -12.88 23.63
C ALA A 473 42.73 -12.32 22.20
N ALA A 474 42.33 -11.05 22.06
CA ALA A 474 42.78 -9.99 21.14
C ALA A 474 44.25 -9.99 20.61
N ALA A 475 44.42 -9.49 19.38
CA ALA A 475 45.71 -9.21 18.73
C ALA A 475 46.03 -7.70 18.61
N LYS A 476 47.32 -7.33 18.58
CA LYS A 476 47.85 -5.97 18.38
C LYS A 476 49.35 -6.01 17.95
N PRO A 477 49.98 -4.92 17.45
CA PRO A 477 50.09 -4.69 16.00
C PRO A 477 51.53 -4.59 15.46
N VAL A 478 51.67 -4.58 14.13
CA VAL A 478 52.96 -4.51 13.40
C VAL A 478 53.32 -3.07 13.00
N LYS A 479 54.61 -2.71 12.95
CA LYS A 479 55.08 -1.39 12.47
C LYS A 479 56.48 -1.38 11.81
N ALA A 480 56.50 -1.03 10.52
CA ALA A 480 57.54 -0.32 9.73
C ALA A 480 59.00 -0.80 9.66
N ALA A 481 59.56 -0.76 8.43
CA ALA A 481 60.98 -0.54 8.14
C ALA A 481 61.15 0.19 6.78
N ALA A 482 62.24 0.94 6.60
CA ALA A 482 62.67 1.62 5.37
C ALA A 482 64.19 1.85 5.38
N PRO A 483 64.89 2.00 4.24
CA PRO A 483 65.35 3.33 3.77
C PRO A 483 65.29 3.46 2.21
N ALA A 484 65.82 4.46 1.48
CA ALA A 484 66.85 5.49 1.75
C ALA A 484 66.63 6.84 0.97
N LYS A 485 67.65 7.71 0.91
CA LYS A 485 67.57 9.16 0.58
C LYS A 485 68.32 9.58 -0.71
N VAL A 486 67.90 10.69 -1.35
CA VAL A 486 68.77 11.75 -1.93
C VAL A 486 68.04 13.11 -1.85
N ALA A 487 68.78 14.23 -1.72
CA ALA A 487 68.35 15.65 -1.81
C ALA A 487 69.62 16.54 -1.97
N PRO A 488 69.62 17.91 -1.95
CA PRO A 488 68.55 18.93 -2.14
C PRO A 488 68.96 20.10 -3.10
N ALA A 489 68.06 21.05 -3.42
CA ALA A 489 68.42 22.47 -3.72
C ALA A 489 67.25 23.49 -3.63
N LYS A 490 67.58 24.74 -3.30
CA LYS A 490 66.77 25.96 -3.06
C LYS A 490 66.07 26.51 -4.34
N GLY A 491 65.05 27.38 -4.32
CA GLY A 491 64.26 28.00 -3.23
C GLY A 491 63.91 29.49 -3.45
N ALA A 492 62.69 29.94 -3.12
CA ALA A 492 62.25 31.37 -3.07
C ALA A 492 60.96 31.56 -2.23
N ALA A 493 60.70 32.79 -1.71
CA ALA A 493 59.61 33.15 -0.77
C ALA A 493 59.50 34.70 -0.62
N PRO A 494 58.62 35.30 0.23
CA PRO A 494 57.16 35.12 0.44
C PRO A 494 56.39 36.48 0.48
N ALA A 495 55.09 36.47 0.83
CA ALA A 495 54.35 37.65 1.33
C ALA A 495 53.46 37.28 2.55
N LYS A 496 53.09 38.26 3.40
CA LYS A 496 52.39 38.08 4.70
C LYS A 496 51.27 39.11 4.93
N VAL A 497 50.17 38.67 5.58
CA VAL A 497 49.44 39.35 6.70
C VAL A 497 48.71 38.21 7.45
N ALA A 498 49.16 37.73 8.62
CA ALA A 498 49.05 38.27 10.00
C ALA A 498 47.64 38.16 10.64
N ALA A 499 47.57 37.74 11.91
CA ALA A 499 46.36 37.29 12.61
C ALA A 499 46.31 37.74 14.09
N LYS A 500 45.20 37.46 14.82
CA LYS A 500 45.10 37.54 16.29
C LYS A 500 44.23 36.42 16.89
N HIS A 501 44.60 35.97 18.10
CA HIS A 501 43.90 35.01 18.96
C HIS A 501 42.88 35.74 19.90
N VAL A 502 42.14 35.17 20.88
CA VAL A 502 42.51 34.30 22.02
C VAL A 502 41.30 33.58 22.68
N ALA A 503 41.50 32.29 22.98
CA ALA A 503 40.97 31.39 24.05
C ALA A 503 39.50 31.41 24.59
N ALA A 504 39.11 30.26 25.16
CA ALA A 504 37.92 30.03 26.02
C ALA A 504 38.32 29.89 27.52
N PRO A 505 37.37 29.70 28.47
CA PRO A 505 37.21 28.32 29.02
C PRO A 505 35.83 27.90 29.62
N ALA A 506 35.62 26.58 29.63
CA ALA A 506 35.02 25.70 30.66
C ALA A 506 33.69 26.01 31.43
N LYS A 507 32.68 25.19 31.12
CA LYS A 507 31.77 24.39 32.01
C LYS A 507 31.53 24.79 33.48
N LYS A 508 30.24 24.93 33.85
CA LYS A 508 29.58 24.15 34.94
C LYS A 508 28.03 24.21 34.80
N ALA A 509 27.29 23.41 35.58
CA ALA A 509 25.85 23.19 35.44
C ALA A 509 25.10 23.19 36.80
N VAL A 510 23.77 23.36 36.78
CA VAL A 510 22.77 22.84 37.77
C VAL A 510 21.35 23.08 37.20
N VAL A 511 20.32 22.39 37.72
CA VAL A 511 18.96 22.25 37.13
C VAL A 511 17.86 22.95 38.01
N PRO A 512 16.53 22.68 37.97
CA PRO A 512 15.54 23.74 37.74
C PRO A 512 14.60 24.10 38.92
N ALA A 513 13.77 25.14 38.74
CA ALA A 513 12.67 25.51 39.65
C ALA A 513 11.30 25.58 38.94
N LYS A 514 10.19 25.51 39.71
CA LYS A 514 8.81 25.34 39.20
C LYS A 514 7.94 26.60 39.33
N LYS A 515 6.93 26.69 38.43
CA LYS A 515 5.59 27.31 38.55
C LYS A 515 5.32 28.32 39.70
N ALA A 516 4.87 29.52 39.36
CA ALA A 516 3.76 30.22 40.06
C ALA A 516 3.12 31.34 39.21
N ALA A 517 1.82 31.54 39.37
CA ALA A 517 0.98 32.68 38.95
C ALA A 517 -0.41 32.53 39.64
N PRO A 518 -1.37 33.50 39.59
CA PRO A 518 -1.29 34.91 39.19
C PRO A 518 -1.85 35.88 40.29
N VAL A 519 -1.74 37.21 40.10
CA VAL A 519 -2.55 38.20 40.84
C VAL A 519 -3.07 39.30 39.90
N LYS A 520 -4.30 39.78 40.12
CA LYS A 520 -4.97 40.85 39.35
C LYS A 520 -4.90 42.20 40.11
N LYS A 521 -4.94 43.33 39.37
CA LYS A 521 -5.69 44.53 39.79
C LYS A 521 -6.05 45.41 38.57
N ALA A 522 -7.16 46.12 38.70
CA ALA A 522 -7.70 47.15 37.78
C ALA A 522 -7.80 48.49 38.59
N VAL A 523 -8.37 49.63 38.16
CA VAL A 523 -9.50 49.98 37.25
C VAL A 523 -9.32 51.44 36.77
N ALA A 524 -10.13 51.87 35.78
CA ALA A 524 -10.61 53.26 35.51
C ALA A 524 -9.86 54.09 34.46
N LYS A 525 -10.51 54.99 33.67
CA LYS A 525 -11.94 55.17 33.30
C LYS A 525 -12.04 55.98 31.98
N ALA A 526 -13.15 55.84 31.24
CA ALA A 526 -13.57 56.71 30.11
C ALA A 526 -14.34 57.97 30.65
N PRO A 527 -14.92 58.93 29.87
CA PRO A 527 -15.25 58.92 28.41
C PRO A 527 -15.17 60.27 27.63
N ALA A 528 -15.56 60.31 26.34
CA ALA A 528 -16.49 61.31 25.73
C ALA A 528 -16.68 61.14 24.19
N LYS A 529 -17.75 61.73 23.61
CA LYS A 529 -18.24 61.55 22.21
C LYS A 529 -18.13 62.83 21.36
N LYS A 530 -17.98 62.68 20.03
CA LYS A 530 -18.79 63.29 18.91
C LYS A 530 -18.20 62.79 17.55
N VAL A 531 -18.93 62.36 16.51
CA VAL A 531 -20.13 62.87 15.79
C VAL A 531 -19.78 64.11 14.94
N VAL A 532 -20.05 64.20 13.63
CA VAL A 532 -21.10 63.55 12.79
C VAL A 532 -20.62 62.24 12.08
N ALA A 533 -20.77 61.87 10.78
CA ALA A 533 -21.25 62.49 9.52
C ALA A 533 -21.82 61.44 8.53
N LYS A 534 -22.37 61.88 7.38
CA LYS A 534 -22.86 61.07 6.24
C LYS A 534 -22.80 61.85 4.92
N LYS A 535 -22.70 61.17 3.77
CA LYS A 535 -23.43 61.56 2.55
C LYS A 535 -23.69 60.33 1.66
N ALA A 536 -24.84 60.31 0.97
CA ALA A 536 -25.23 59.26 0.04
C ALA A 536 -26.07 59.87 -1.10
N ALA A 537 -25.94 59.35 -2.33
CA ALA A 537 -26.79 59.73 -3.46
C ALA A 537 -26.79 58.65 -4.55
N ALA A 538 -27.97 58.40 -5.12
CA ALA A 538 -28.28 57.62 -6.32
C ALA A 538 -29.75 57.99 -6.71
N PRO A 539 -30.32 57.53 -7.85
CA PRO A 539 -29.74 56.94 -9.06
C PRO A 539 -30.10 57.76 -10.34
N VAL A 540 -29.60 57.38 -11.52
CA VAL A 540 -30.06 57.91 -12.84
C VAL A 540 -30.32 56.76 -13.84
N LYS A 541 -31.14 57.02 -14.87
CA LYS A 541 -31.90 56.04 -15.67
C LYS A 541 -31.22 55.60 -16.99
N LYS A 542 -31.71 54.50 -17.55
CA LYS A 542 -31.48 54.02 -18.94
C LYS A 542 -32.03 55.00 -20.00
N PRO A 543 -31.53 54.90 -21.25
CA PRO A 543 -32.38 54.88 -22.46
C PRO A 543 -32.41 53.50 -23.14
N VAL A 544 -33.30 53.32 -24.15
CA VAL A 544 -33.56 52.04 -24.84
C VAL A 544 -33.86 52.25 -26.33
N ALA A 545 -33.11 51.58 -27.23
CA ALA A 545 -33.46 51.26 -28.64
C ALA A 545 -32.29 50.51 -29.33
N LYS A 546 -32.42 49.73 -30.42
CA LYS A 546 -33.52 48.94 -31.04
C LYS A 546 -32.89 47.84 -31.93
N LYS A 547 -33.66 46.87 -32.45
CA LYS A 547 -33.16 45.67 -33.17
C LYS A 547 -32.90 45.86 -34.68
N ALA A 548 -31.84 45.20 -35.18
CA ALA A 548 -31.72 44.49 -36.48
C ALA A 548 -30.65 43.36 -36.34
N VAL A 549 -30.65 42.13 -36.91
CA VAL A 549 -31.50 41.31 -37.83
C VAL A 549 -30.91 41.09 -39.25
N VAL A 550 -30.94 39.81 -39.72
CA VAL A 550 -30.37 39.18 -40.96
C VAL A 550 -28.81 39.26 -41.08
N LYS A 551 -28.02 38.24 -41.51
CA LYS A 551 -28.28 37.06 -42.38
C LYS A 551 -27.52 35.76 -41.99
N ALA A 552 -28.26 34.65 -42.07
CA ALA A 552 -27.87 33.38 -42.71
C ALA A 552 -29.08 32.96 -43.59
N VAL A 553 -29.05 32.11 -44.62
CA VAL A 553 -28.09 31.10 -45.13
C VAL A 553 -27.91 31.32 -46.67
N PRO A 554 -27.20 30.48 -47.45
CA PRO A 554 -27.91 29.38 -48.15
C PRO A 554 -27.13 28.06 -48.39
N HIS A 555 -27.91 26.98 -48.46
CA HIS A 555 -27.72 25.65 -49.10
C HIS A 555 -26.39 25.25 -49.79
N LYS A 556 -25.99 23.98 -49.54
CA LYS A 556 -26.27 22.85 -50.47
C LYS A 556 -26.23 21.47 -49.79
N ALA A 557 -27.02 20.53 -50.33
CA ALA A 557 -26.96 19.08 -50.15
C ALA A 557 -26.74 18.44 -51.57
N PRO A 558 -26.53 17.12 -51.77
CA PRO A 558 -27.41 15.99 -51.37
C PRO A 558 -26.58 14.79 -50.81
N ALA A 559 -27.00 13.51 -50.71
CA ALA A 559 -28.17 12.77 -51.20
C ALA A 559 -28.54 11.56 -50.29
N LYS A 560 -29.71 10.92 -50.55
CA LYS A 560 -30.14 9.62 -49.98
C LYS A 560 -30.32 8.57 -51.08
N VAL A 561 -29.68 7.40 -50.97
CA VAL A 561 -30.01 6.14 -51.66
C VAL A 561 -29.48 4.97 -50.80
N ALA A 562 -29.99 3.74 -50.79
CA ALA A 562 -31.34 3.21 -50.58
C ALA A 562 -31.26 1.69 -50.33
N ALA A 563 -32.20 1.08 -49.59
CA ALA A 563 -32.35 -0.38 -49.52
C ALA A 563 -33.83 -0.81 -49.35
N LYS A 564 -34.23 -1.90 -50.01
CA LYS A 564 -35.56 -2.55 -49.97
C LYS A 564 -35.46 -3.82 -49.08
N LYS A 565 -36.48 -4.35 -48.38
CA LYS A 565 -37.72 -5.03 -48.85
C LYS A 565 -37.46 -6.13 -49.92
N ALA A 566 -37.99 -7.36 -49.87
CA ALA A 566 -38.82 -8.01 -48.83
C ALA A 566 -38.69 -9.58 -48.78
N PRO A 567 -39.69 -10.43 -49.11
CA PRO A 567 -40.58 -11.12 -48.15
C PRO A 567 -40.71 -12.67 -48.26
N VAL A 568 -41.27 -13.35 -47.23
CA VAL A 568 -41.97 -14.67 -47.33
C VAL A 568 -43.21 -14.73 -46.39
N LYS A 569 -44.15 -15.65 -46.68
CA LYS A 569 -45.48 -15.94 -46.05
C LYS A 569 -45.34 -16.88 -44.82
N GLY A 570 -46.34 -17.14 -43.95
CA GLY A 570 -47.69 -16.58 -43.74
C GLY A 570 -48.68 -17.52 -42.98
N LYS A 571 -49.78 -16.96 -42.43
CA LYS A 571 -51.01 -17.57 -41.81
C LYS A 571 -50.91 -18.50 -40.56
N PRO A 572 -51.76 -18.27 -39.53
CA PRO A 572 -51.98 -19.19 -38.38
C PRO A 572 -53.37 -19.87 -38.34
N ALA A 573 -53.51 -20.86 -37.45
CA ALA A 573 -54.75 -21.50 -36.95
C ALA A 573 -54.44 -22.14 -35.57
N LYS A 574 -55.34 -22.39 -34.61
CA LYS A 574 -56.80 -22.21 -34.50
C LYS A 574 -57.17 -22.02 -33.00
N ALA A 575 -58.31 -21.39 -32.71
CA ALA A 575 -58.94 -21.32 -31.36
C ALA A 575 -60.11 -22.36 -31.28
N PRO A 576 -61.04 -22.42 -30.28
CA PRO A 576 -61.31 -21.49 -29.16
C PRO A 576 -61.85 -22.08 -27.81
N ALA A 577 -62.31 -21.17 -26.92
CA ALA A 577 -63.43 -21.33 -25.94
C ALA A 577 -63.15 -22.07 -24.59
N LYS A 578 -63.84 -21.78 -23.46
CA LYS A 578 -64.98 -20.87 -23.17
C LYS A 578 -65.12 -20.53 -21.65
N LYS A 579 -65.90 -19.48 -21.33
CA LYS A 579 -66.69 -19.20 -20.08
C LYS A 579 -66.06 -18.64 -18.78
N ALA A 580 -66.61 -17.49 -18.38
CA ALA A 580 -67.27 -17.17 -17.08
C ALA A 580 -66.49 -16.69 -15.82
N VAL A 581 -66.73 -15.40 -15.52
CA VAL A 581 -66.77 -14.65 -14.23
C VAL A 581 -68.08 -15.00 -13.47
N PRO A 582 -68.34 -14.74 -12.15
CA PRO A 582 -67.63 -13.92 -11.11
C PRO A 582 -67.39 -14.59 -9.72
N ALA A 583 -66.71 -13.89 -8.77
CA ALA A 583 -67.35 -13.24 -7.59
C ALA A 583 -66.54 -13.11 -6.27
N LYS A 584 -66.61 -11.89 -5.69
CA LYS A 584 -66.74 -11.54 -4.25
C LYS A 584 -65.58 -11.67 -3.23
N LYS A 585 -65.36 -10.50 -2.60
CA LYS A 585 -65.06 -10.20 -1.17
C LYS A 585 -63.60 -10.28 -0.66
N LYS A 586 -63.18 -9.12 -0.12
CA LYS A 586 -62.58 -8.84 1.22
C LYS A 586 -61.53 -9.84 1.75
N ARG A 587 -60.42 -9.36 2.31
CA ARG A 587 -60.33 -8.17 3.18
C ARG A 587 -59.01 -7.42 3.03
#